data_AF-A0A7C2NJQ5-F1
#
_entry.id   AF-A0A7C2NJQ5-F1
#
_cell.length_a   1.000
_cell.length_b   1.000
_cell.length_c   1.000
_cell.angle_alpha   90.00
_cell.angle_beta   90.00
_cell.angle_gamma   90.00
#
_symmetry.space_group_name_H-M   'P 1'
#
loop_
_entity.id
_entity.type
_entity.pdbx_description
1 polymer ?
#
loop_
_entity_poly.entity_id
_entity_poly.type
_entity_poly.pdbx_seq_one_letter_code
_entity_poly.pdbx_strand_id
1 'polypeptide(L)'
;MIRGLAAVFTALALSVVFLGAAEALEGADVPQAIESASTPADHEAIASYFDAQAKEARATAERHRRMGAVYEKQPPSPPKRGGSRVFHATMAEHCDALVNKYEAAAKDYEAMAAAHRAEAAAAR
;
A
#
# COMPACT_ATOMS: atom_id res chain seq x y z
N MET A 1 -70.48 -3.96 13.03
CA MET A 1 -69.18 -3.28 13.26
C MET A 1 -68.15 -3.93 12.31
N ILE A 2 -67.99 -3.41 11.09
CA ILE A 2 -66.82 -2.62 10.59
C ILE A 2 -65.51 -3.44 10.68
N ARG A 3 -65.11 -4.16 9.61
CA ARG A 3 -64.14 -3.82 8.53
C ARG A 3 -62.67 -3.68 8.99
N GLY A 4 -61.74 -4.30 8.25
CA GLY A 4 -60.41 -3.71 8.01
C GLY A 4 -59.22 -4.67 7.97
N LEU A 5 -58.63 -4.79 6.78
CA LEU A 5 -57.31 -5.39 6.47
C LEU A 5 -56.17 -4.58 7.12
N ALA A 6 -55.08 -5.23 7.57
CA ALA A 6 -53.77 -4.59 7.65
C ALA A 6 -52.65 -5.64 7.58
N ALA A 7 -52.02 -5.73 6.41
CA ALA A 7 -50.68 -6.29 6.28
C ALA A 7 -49.68 -5.30 6.90
N VAL A 8 -48.72 -5.79 7.67
CA VAL A 8 -47.53 -5.03 8.04
C VAL A 8 -46.31 -5.89 7.70
N PHE A 9 -45.70 -5.54 6.57
CA PHE A 9 -44.32 -5.88 6.26
C PHE A 9 -43.42 -5.11 7.24
N THR A 10 -42.65 -5.81 8.05
CA THR A 10 -41.46 -5.24 8.70
C THR A 10 -40.24 -5.93 8.14
N ALA A 11 -39.59 -5.22 7.22
CA ALA A 11 -38.22 -5.43 6.79
C ALA A 11 -37.24 -4.97 7.90
N LEU A 12 -35.94 -5.26 7.65
CA LEU A 12 -34.74 -4.79 8.36
C LEU A 12 -34.34 -5.62 9.61
N ALA A 13 -33.11 -6.11 9.76
CA ALA A 13 -31.85 -5.61 9.21
C ALA A 13 -30.88 -6.76 8.85
N LEU A 14 -30.39 -6.75 7.60
CA LEU A 14 -29.10 -7.36 7.29
C LEU A 14 -28.05 -6.36 7.80
N SER A 15 -27.49 -6.65 8.97
CA SER A 15 -26.27 -5.98 9.44
C SER A 15 -25.13 -6.36 8.50
N VAL A 16 -24.94 -5.55 7.46
CA VAL A 16 -23.70 -5.53 6.69
C VAL A 16 -22.63 -5.01 7.64
N VAL A 17 -21.93 -5.95 8.27
CA VAL A 17 -20.69 -5.65 8.98
C VAL A 17 -19.70 -5.24 7.89
N PHE A 18 -19.54 -3.93 7.72
CA PHE A 18 -18.50 -3.35 6.87
C PHE A 18 -17.17 -3.53 7.59
N LEU A 19 -16.67 -4.77 7.59
CA LEU A 19 -15.32 -5.11 8.03
C LEU A 19 -14.38 -4.83 6.84
N GLY A 20 -13.30 -4.11 7.12
CA GLY A 20 -12.52 -3.35 6.15
C GLY A 20 -12.08 -4.12 4.90
N ALA A 21 -12.43 -3.58 3.74
CA ALA A 21 -11.93 -4.02 2.43
C ALA A 21 -10.40 -3.92 2.30
N ALA A 22 -9.72 -3.22 3.22
CA ALA A 22 -8.27 -3.05 3.20
C ALA A 22 -7.49 -4.34 3.52
N GLU A 23 -8.02 -5.25 4.35
CA GLU A 23 -7.34 -6.51 4.70
C GLU A 23 -7.54 -7.61 3.64
N ALA A 24 -8.41 -7.42 2.64
CA ALA A 24 -8.83 -8.49 1.74
C ALA A 24 -7.82 -8.87 0.65
N LEU A 25 -6.82 -8.01 0.37
CA LEU A 25 -5.83 -8.26 -0.70
C LEU A 25 -4.43 -8.62 -0.18
N GLU A 26 -4.17 -8.59 1.13
CA GLU A 26 -2.95 -9.13 1.74
C GLU A 26 -2.97 -10.67 1.67
N GLY A 27 -2.75 -11.22 0.47
CA GLY A 27 -2.78 -12.66 0.19
C GLY A 27 -3.52 -13.07 -1.09
N ALA A 28 -4.23 -12.13 -1.72
CA ALA A 28 -4.89 -12.34 -3.00
C ALA A 28 -3.94 -12.06 -4.18
N ASP A 29 -4.13 -12.76 -5.30
CA ASP A 29 -3.43 -12.49 -6.55
C ASP A 29 -3.91 -11.16 -7.13
N VAL A 30 -3.11 -10.10 -6.94
CA VAL A 30 -3.43 -8.73 -7.38
C VAL A 30 -3.69 -8.66 -8.89
N PRO A 31 -2.86 -9.27 -9.77
CA PRO A 31 -3.23 -9.45 -11.17
C PRO A 31 -4.64 -9.98 -11.41
N GLN A 32 -5.05 -11.05 -10.70
CA GLN A 32 -6.41 -11.60 -10.82
C GLN A 32 -7.47 -10.62 -10.32
N ALA A 33 -7.20 -9.89 -9.23
CA ALA A 33 -8.11 -8.85 -8.73
C ALA A 33 -8.29 -7.73 -9.76
N ILE A 34 -7.21 -7.29 -10.42
CA ILE A 34 -7.26 -6.30 -11.50
C ILE A 34 -8.05 -6.81 -12.69
N GLU A 35 -7.83 -8.06 -13.12
CA GLU A 35 -8.52 -8.66 -14.26
C GLU A 35 -10.03 -8.81 -14.02
N SER A 36 -10.44 -9.11 -12.78
CA SER A 36 -11.84 -9.42 -12.44
C SER A 36 -12.63 -8.25 -11.86
N ALA A 37 -12.00 -7.10 -11.61
CA ALA A 37 -12.67 -5.93 -11.03
C ALA A 37 -13.76 -5.38 -11.96
N SER A 38 -14.98 -5.21 -11.42
CA SER A 38 -16.13 -4.73 -12.20
C SER A 38 -17.04 -3.77 -11.44
N THR A 39 -16.95 -3.76 -10.11
CA THR A 39 -17.77 -2.92 -9.24
C THR A 39 -16.96 -1.79 -8.63
N PRO A 40 -17.61 -0.69 -8.18
CA PRO A 40 -16.93 0.34 -7.39
C PRO A 40 -16.15 -0.22 -6.19
N ALA A 41 -16.70 -1.23 -5.52
CA ALA A 41 -16.07 -1.85 -4.37
C ALA A 41 -14.79 -2.62 -4.73
N ASP A 42 -14.76 -3.32 -5.87
CA ASP A 42 -13.56 -4.04 -6.34
C ASP A 42 -12.41 -3.05 -6.57
N HIS A 43 -12.70 -1.95 -7.26
CA HIS A 43 -11.71 -0.92 -7.53
C HIS A 43 -11.25 -0.18 -6.26
N GLU A 44 -12.14 0.08 -5.30
CA GLU A 44 -11.77 0.66 -4.00
C GLU A 44 -10.86 -0.28 -3.18
N ALA A 45 -11.08 -1.59 -3.24
CA ALA A 45 -10.20 -2.58 -2.61
C ALA A 45 -8.80 -2.57 -3.22
N ILE A 46 -8.70 -2.58 -4.56
CA ILE A 46 -7.40 -2.52 -5.27
C ILE A 46 -6.68 -1.20 -4.99
N ALA A 47 -7.40 -0.07 -4.95
CA ALA A 47 -6.82 1.21 -4.58
C ALA A 47 -6.21 1.18 -3.17
N SER A 48 -6.91 0.57 -2.21
CA SER A 48 -6.42 0.41 -0.83
C SER A 48 -5.16 -0.45 -0.76
N TYR A 49 -5.07 -1.51 -1.58
CA TYR A 49 -3.84 -2.30 -1.70
C TYR A 49 -2.67 -1.43 -2.17
N PHE A 50 -2.84 -0.63 -3.22
CA PHE A 50 -1.77 0.23 -3.72
C PHE A 50 -1.40 1.35 -2.74
N ASP A 51 -2.34 1.89 -1.96
CA ASP A 51 -2.01 2.81 -0.85
C ASP A 51 -1.10 2.15 0.19
N ALA A 52 -1.38 0.90 0.56
CA ALA A 52 -0.55 0.14 1.49
C ALA A 52 0.87 -0.07 0.92
N GLN A 53 0.97 -0.43 -0.37
CA GLN A 53 2.25 -0.56 -1.05
C GLN A 53 3.02 0.76 -1.13
N ALA A 54 2.34 1.89 -1.38
CA ALA A 54 2.95 3.21 -1.35
C ALA A 54 3.52 3.55 0.04
N LYS A 55 2.76 3.26 1.10
CA LYS A 55 3.19 3.46 2.49
C LYS A 55 4.41 2.60 2.83
N GLU A 56 4.41 1.33 2.45
CA GLU A 56 5.55 0.44 2.68
C GLU A 56 6.79 0.87 1.90
N ALA A 57 6.63 1.29 0.63
CA ALA A 57 7.73 1.84 -0.15
C ALA A 57 8.33 3.09 0.51
N ARG A 58 7.50 4.00 1.03
CA ARG A 58 7.96 5.18 1.79
C ARG A 58 8.71 4.79 3.08
N ALA A 59 8.17 3.85 3.85
CA ALA A 59 8.82 3.33 5.06
C ALA A 59 10.17 2.68 4.75
N THR A 60 10.25 1.95 3.64
CA THR A 60 11.48 1.34 3.14
C THR A 60 12.49 2.39 2.67
N ALA A 61 12.07 3.46 1.98
CA ALA A 61 12.95 4.58 1.64
C ALA A 61 13.53 5.23 2.92
N GLU A 62 12.72 5.44 3.96
CA GLU A 62 13.20 5.98 5.23
C GLU A 62 14.20 5.05 5.94
N ARG A 63 13.98 3.73 5.89
CA ARG A 63 14.94 2.75 6.40
C ARG A 63 16.28 2.88 5.68
N HIS A 64 16.28 3.00 4.35
CA HIS A 64 17.51 3.17 3.59
C HIS A 64 18.19 4.52 3.85
N ARG A 65 17.45 5.61 4.05
CA ARG A 65 18.05 6.89 4.53
C ARG A 65 18.81 6.71 5.84
N ARG A 66 18.22 5.99 6.81
CA ARG A 66 18.88 5.72 8.10
C ARG A 66 20.12 4.84 7.92
N MET A 67 20.06 3.83 7.05
CA MET A 67 21.21 2.98 6.73
C MET A 67 22.35 3.76 6.07
N GLY A 68 22.06 4.61 5.09
CA GLY A 68 23.04 5.49 4.44
C GLY A 68 23.78 6.35 5.46
N ALA A 69 23.03 7.02 6.35
CA ALA A 69 23.61 7.83 7.42
C ALA A 69 24.47 7.02 8.41
N VAL A 70 24.18 5.74 8.62
CA VAL A 70 25.04 4.85 9.42
C VAL A 70 26.33 4.53 8.70
N TYR A 71 26.29 4.24 7.40
CA TYR A 71 27.47 3.97 6.58
C TYR A 71 28.39 5.20 6.49
N GLU A 72 27.84 6.41 6.31
CA GLU A 72 28.61 7.66 6.25
C GLU A 72 29.35 8.00 7.55
N LYS A 73 28.74 7.67 8.70
CA LYS A 73 29.29 7.97 10.03
C LYS A 73 30.40 7.01 10.47
N GLN A 74 30.65 5.92 9.73
CA GLN A 74 31.69 4.97 10.12
C GLN A 74 33.09 5.59 9.92
N PRO A 75 33.88 5.73 11.00
CA PRO A 75 35.24 6.21 10.88
C PRO A 75 36.08 5.23 10.05
N PRO A 76 37.20 5.67 9.44
CA PRO A 76 38.15 4.75 8.83
C PRO A 76 38.61 3.73 9.88
N SER A 77 38.06 2.53 9.80
CA SER A 77 38.35 1.47 10.76
C SER A 77 39.74 0.90 10.44
N PRO A 78 40.63 0.70 11.42
CA PRO A 78 41.88 -0.01 11.17
C PRO A 78 41.57 -1.42 10.63
N PRO A 79 42.46 -2.02 9.82
CA PRO A 79 42.21 -3.25 9.05
C PRO A 79 41.76 -4.47 9.89
N LYS A 80 41.83 -4.40 11.21
CA LYS A 80 41.37 -5.45 12.13
C LYS A 80 39.85 -5.45 12.40
N ARG A 81 39.12 -4.42 11.96
CA ARG A 81 37.65 -4.30 12.15
C ARG A 81 36.91 -4.25 10.80
N GLY A 82 37.23 -5.20 9.91
CA GLY A 82 36.34 -5.74 8.87
C GLY A 82 35.73 -4.83 7.79
N GLY A 83 35.81 -3.51 7.87
CA GLY A 83 35.19 -2.57 6.93
C GLY A 83 36.19 -1.61 6.32
N SER A 84 36.35 -1.65 5.00
CA SER A 84 37.12 -0.64 4.25
C SER A 84 36.32 0.66 4.14
N ARG A 85 37.00 1.82 4.19
CA ARG A 85 36.39 3.13 3.88
C ARG A 85 35.65 3.10 2.54
N VAL A 86 36.19 2.39 1.55
CA VAL A 86 35.58 2.23 0.23
C VAL A 86 34.24 1.50 0.33
N PHE A 87 34.17 0.42 1.12
CA PHE A 87 32.93 -0.31 1.33
C PHE A 87 31.84 0.58 1.93
N HIS A 88 32.16 1.35 2.98
CA HIS A 88 31.18 2.23 3.61
C HIS A 88 30.67 3.31 2.65
N ALA A 89 31.56 3.95 1.87
CA ALA A 89 31.17 4.93 0.86
C ALA A 89 30.26 4.30 -0.22
N THR A 90 30.65 3.15 -0.77
CA THR A 90 29.84 2.44 -1.78
C THR A 90 28.47 2.01 -1.23
N MET A 91 28.39 1.60 0.05
CA MET A 91 27.12 1.23 0.65
C MET A 91 26.23 2.43 0.98
N ALA A 92 26.80 3.60 1.28
CA ALA A 92 26.05 4.84 1.40
C ALA A 92 25.41 5.22 0.06
N GLU A 93 26.19 5.24 -1.03
CA GLU A 93 25.69 5.48 -2.39
C GLU A 93 24.60 4.47 -2.81
N HIS A 94 24.78 3.20 -2.45
CA HIS A 94 23.77 2.17 -2.67
C HIS A 94 22.45 2.47 -1.94
N CYS A 95 22.53 2.93 -0.68
CA CYS A 95 21.34 3.33 0.07
C CYS A 95 20.65 4.52 -0.58
N ASP A 96 21.37 5.53 -1.05
CA ASP A 96 20.78 6.68 -1.75
C ASP A 96 20.07 6.27 -3.03
N ALA A 97 20.67 5.35 -3.80
CA ALA A 97 20.01 4.79 -4.97
C ALA A 97 18.71 4.05 -4.63
N LEU A 98 18.69 3.32 -3.51
CA LEU A 98 17.47 2.65 -3.04
C LEU A 98 16.41 3.64 -2.57
N VAL A 99 16.79 4.71 -1.86
CA VAL A 99 15.87 5.79 -1.47
C VAL A 99 15.14 6.32 -2.69
N ASN A 100 15.88 6.69 -3.74
CA ASN A 100 15.28 7.21 -4.97
C ASN A 100 14.33 6.21 -5.64
N LYS A 101 14.72 4.92 -5.69
CA LYS A 101 13.88 3.86 -6.27
C LYS A 101 12.58 3.65 -5.50
N TYR A 102 12.64 3.61 -4.18
CA TYR A 102 11.46 3.39 -3.36
C TYR A 102 10.55 4.63 -3.30
N GLU A 103 11.10 5.83 -3.40
CA GLU A 103 10.29 7.04 -3.58
C GLU A 103 9.58 7.08 -4.94
N ALA A 104 10.24 6.63 -6.00
CA ALA A 104 9.59 6.48 -7.30
C ALA A 104 8.49 5.41 -7.24
N ALA A 105 8.78 4.25 -6.67
CA ALA A 105 7.78 3.19 -6.49
C ALA A 105 6.56 3.65 -5.67
N ALA A 106 6.77 4.44 -4.61
CA ALA A 106 5.67 5.01 -3.83
C ALA A 106 4.76 5.90 -4.68
N LYS A 107 5.33 6.73 -5.56
CA LYS A 107 4.56 7.58 -6.49
C LYS A 107 3.81 6.75 -7.54
N ASP A 108 4.43 5.70 -8.04
CA ASP A 108 3.79 4.78 -9.00
C ASP A 108 2.59 4.09 -8.35
N TYR A 109 2.75 3.58 -7.12
CA TYR A 109 1.63 2.99 -6.37
C TYR A 109 0.52 4.00 -6.06
N GLU A 110 0.86 5.23 -5.67
CA GLU A 110 -0.13 6.30 -5.49
C GLU A 110 -0.91 6.60 -6.77
N ALA A 111 -0.24 6.60 -7.93
CA ALA A 111 -0.87 6.78 -9.23
C ALA A 111 -1.81 5.61 -9.57
N MET A 112 -1.41 4.37 -9.29
CA MET A 112 -2.27 3.18 -9.48
C MET A 112 -3.49 3.23 -8.56
N ALA A 113 -3.32 3.61 -7.29
CA ALA A 113 -4.42 3.79 -6.35
C ALA A 113 -5.40 4.86 -6.86
N ALA A 114 -4.89 6.00 -7.34
CA ALA A 114 -5.72 7.07 -7.91
C ALA A 114 -6.49 6.61 -9.15
N ALA A 115 -5.85 5.84 -10.05
CA ALA A 115 -6.50 5.30 -11.24
C ALA A 115 -7.67 4.37 -10.88
N HIS A 116 -7.47 3.44 -9.93
CA HIS A 116 -8.57 2.58 -9.48
C HIS A 116 -9.69 3.36 -8.78
N ARG A 117 -9.40 4.40 -8.00
CA ARG A 117 -10.46 5.26 -7.46
C ARG A 117 -11.25 6.00 -8.55
N ALA A 118 -10.61 6.36 -9.66
CA ALA A 118 -11.28 6.98 -10.80
C ALA A 118 -12.24 5.98 -11.48
N GLU A 119 -11.80 4.73 -11.69
CA GLU A 119 -12.68 3.65 -12.19
C GLU A 119 -13.84 3.37 -11.22
N ALA A 120 -13.57 3.35 -9.91
CA ALA A 120 -14.61 3.18 -8.90
C ALA A 120 -15.68 4.28 -8.96
N ALA A 121 -15.28 5.52 -9.26
CA ALA A 121 -16.21 6.63 -9.42
C ALA A 121 -17.01 6.54 -10.74
N ALA A 122 -16.40 6.00 -11.79
CA ALA A 122 -17.04 5.82 -13.10
C ALA A 122 -18.03 4.64 -13.14
N ALA A 123 -17.84 3.63 -12.29
CA ALA A 123 -18.71 2.46 -12.17
C ALA A 123 -19.96 2.67 -11.29
N ARG A 124 -20.24 3.91 -10.87
CA ARG A 124 -21.41 4.31 -10.06
C ARG A 124 -22.57 4.75 -10.94
#